data_AF-A0A5C5YZN7-F1
#
_entry.id   AF-A0A5C5YZN7-F1
#
_cell.length_a   1.000
_cell.length_b   1.000
_cell.length_c   1.000
_cell.angle_alpha   90.00
_cell.angle_beta   90.00
_cell.angle_gamma   90.00
#
_symmetry.space_group_name_H-M   'P 1'
#
loop_
_entity.id
_entity.type
_entity.pdbx_description
1 polymer ?
#
loop_
_entity_poly.entity_id
_entity_poly.type
_entity_poly.pdbx_seq_one_letter_code
_entity_poly.pdbx_strand_id
1 'polypeptide(L)' 'MNQIDIAREAIGLPLAERLEVVGKIWDSVVDEGLPSLSDSQRNLIDERIKMADSNPDQRTPAMDVFNELGRNG' A
#
# COMPACT_ATOMS: atom_id res chain seq x y z
N MET A 1 -21.81 1.62 2.76
CA MET A 1 -20.96 0.67 2.01
C MET A 1 -19.57 0.77 2.60
N ASN A 2 -18.98 -0.34 3.03
CA ASN A 2 -17.68 -0.36 3.69
C ASN A 2 -16.56 -0.25 2.62
N GLN A 3 -15.43 0.40 2.91
CA GLN A 3 -14.28 0.51 1.99
C GLN A 3 -13.82 -0.85 1.42
N ILE A 4 -13.96 -1.93 2.19
CA ILE A 4 -13.65 -3.31 1.76
C ILE A 4 -14.58 -3.77 0.61
N ASP A 5 -15.84 -3.31 0.60
CA ASP A 5 -16.81 -3.64 -0.45
C ASP A 5 -16.45 -2.92 -1.76
N ILE A 6 -16.00 -1.66 -1.68
CA ILE A 6 -15.57 -0.85 -2.84
C ILE A 6 -14.34 -1.48 -3.52
N ALA A 7 -13.36 -1.92 -2.74
CA ALA A 7 -12.17 -2.58 -3.27
C ALA A 7 -12.49 -3.93 -3.94
N ARG A 8 -13.45 -4.69 -3.39
CA ARG A 8 -13.89 -5.97 -3.97
C ARG A 8 -14.66 -5.79 -5.27
N GLU A 9 -15.57 -4.81 -5.31
CA GLU A 9 -16.36 -4.53 -6.51
C GLU A 9 -15.50 -3.94 -7.63
N ALA A 10 -14.47 -3.16 -7.29
CA ALA A 10 -13.52 -2.63 -8.26
C ALA A 10 -12.83 -3.75 -9.06
N ILE A 11 -12.56 -4.93 -8.48
CA ILE A 11 -11.89 -6.02 -9.19
C ILE A 11 -12.62 -6.42 -10.48
N GLY A 12 -13.96 -6.32 -10.49
CA GLY A 12 -14.81 -6.64 -11.64
C GLY A 12 -14.84 -5.58 -12.74
N LEU A 13 -14.28 -4.39 -12.50
CA LEU A 13 -14.28 -3.29 -13.47
C LEU A 13 -13.20 -3.45 -14.55
N PRO A 14 -13.37 -2.83 -15.73
CA PRO A 14 -12.30 -2.65 -16.70
C PRO A 14 -11.06 -1.98 -16.10
N LEU A 15 -9.87 -2.28 -16.62
CA LEU A 15 -8.60 -1.81 -16.05
C LEU A 15 -8.56 -0.29 -15.82
N ALA A 16 -9.04 0.51 -16.77
CA ALA A 16 -9.05 1.96 -16.65
C ALA A 16 -9.90 2.45 -15.47
N GLU A 17 -11.10 1.88 -15.31
CA GLU A 17 -12.01 2.20 -14.21
C GLU A 17 -11.45 1.72 -12.86
N ARG A 18 -10.73 0.59 -12.84
CA ARG A 18 -10.01 0.13 -11.64
C ARG A 18 -8.95 1.13 -11.19
N LEU A 19 -8.17 1.65 -12.12
CA LEU A 19 -7.15 2.65 -11.81
C LEU A 19 -7.78 3.95 -11.29
N GLU A 20 -8.93 4.34 -11.85
CA GLU A 20 -9.68 5.51 -11.36
C GLU A 20 -10.17 5.33 -9.92
N VAL A 21 -10.73 4.16 -9.59
CA VAL A 21 -11.18 3.86 -8.22
C VAL A 21 -10.00 3.84 -7.24
N VAL A 22 -8.88 3.21 -7.61
CA VAL A 22 -7.66 3.22 -6.80
C VAL A 22 -7.17 4.65 -6.56
N GLY A 23 -7.16 5.49 -7.60
CA GLY A 23 -6.80 6.90 -7.49
C GLY A 23 -7.69 7.66 -6.49
N LYS A 24 -9.02 7.52 -6.61
CA LYS A 24 -9.97 8.16 -5.69
C LYS A 24 -9.81 7.72 -4.24
N ILE A 25 -9.56 6.43 -4.01
CA ILE A 25 -9.28 5.91 -2.66
C ILE A 25 -7.98 6.52 -2.13
N TRP A 26 -6.94 6.58 -2.95
CA TRP A 26 -5.67 7.18 -2.57
C TRP A 26 -5.82 8.66 -2.18
N ASP A 27 -6.52 9.44 -3.01
CA ASP A 27 -6.77 10.86 -2.75
C ASP A 27 -7.54 11.06 -1.43
N SER A 28 -8.53 10.20 -1.13
CA SER A 28 -9.25 10.29 0.15
C SER A 28 -8.38 10.04 1.39
N VAL A 29 -7.35 9.19 1.28
CA VAL A 29 -6.41 8.93 2.38
C VAL A 29 -5.50 10.14 2.63
N VAL A 30 -5.12 10.84 1.55
CA VAL A 30 -4.32 12.07 1.66
C VAL A 30 -5.10 13.16 2.38
N ASP A 31 -6.39 13.29 2.06
CA ASP A 31 -7.28 14.29 2.67
C ASP A 31 -7.55 14.02 4.16
N GLU A 32 -7.60 12.76 4.59
CA GLU A 32 -7.73 12.37 6.01
C GLU A 32 -6.45 12.60 6.83
N GLY A 33 -5.32 12.79 6.16
CA GLY A 33 -4.01 12.97 6.76
C GLY A 33 -3.27 11.64 6.93
N LEU A 34 -2.04 11.59 6.43
CA LEU A 34 -1.21 10.39 6.55
C LEU A 34 -0.83 10.15 8.02
N PRO A 35 -0.82 8.89 8.48
CA PRO A 35 -0.34 8.56 9.81
C PRO A 35 1.11 8.99 9.98
N SER A 36 1.45 9.54 11.16
CA SER A 36 2.83 9.89 11.46
C SER A 36 3.68 8.63 11.56
N LEU A 37 4.62 8.45 10.65
CA LEU A 37 5.61 7.39 10.74
C LEU A 37 6.68 7.74 11.78
N SER A 38 7.12 6.75 12.57
CA SER A 38 8.33 6.88 13.38
C SER A 38 9.57 6.90 12.47
N ASP A 39 10.70 7.39 12.98
CA ASP A 39 11.95 7.38 12.22
C ASP A 39 12.42 5.95 11.89
N SER A 40 12.15 4.99 12.78
CA SER A 40 12.42 3.57 12.51
C SER A 40 11.58 3.03 11.34
N GLN A 41 10.29 3.41 11.27
CA GLN A 41 9.41 3.01 10.17
C GLN A 41 9.83 3.67 8.85
N ARG A 42 10.21 4.95 8.87
CA ARG A 42 10.73 5.66 7.68
C ARG A 42 12.01 5.01 7.16
N ASN A 43 12.97 4.75 8.05
CA ASN A 43 14.24 4.12 7.69
C ASN A 43 14.03 2.73 7.06
N LEU A 44 13.10 1.93 7.60
CA LEU A 44 12.76 0.62 7.04
C LEU A 44 12.17 0.74 5.63
N ILE A 45 11.31 1.72 5.39
CA ILE A 45 10.74 1.98 4.06
C ILE A 45 11.84 2.39 3.08
N ASP A 46 12.72 3.33 3.47
CA ASP A 46 13.84 3.77 2.64
C ASP A 46 14.80 2.64 2.28
N GLU A 47 15.10 1.75 3.23
CA GLU A 47 15.92 0.56 3.00
C GLU A 47 15.27 -0.37 1.98
N ARG A 48 13.97 -0.67 2.13
CA ARG A 48 13.23 -1.53 1.21
C ARG A 48 13.14 -0.95 -0.20
N ILE A 49 12.96 0.36 -0.33
CA ILE A 49 12.99 1.05 -1.63
C ILE A 49 14.37 0.90 -2.29
N LYS A 50 15.45 1.19 -1.55
CA LYS A 50 16.83 1.05 -2.06
C LYS A 50 17.16 -0.39 -2.47
N MET A 51 16.73 -1.38 -1.69
CA MET A 51 16.91 -2.79 -2.04
C MET A 51 16.12 -3.15 -3.31
N ALA A 52 14.88 -2.70 -3.43
CA ALA A 52 14.02 -2.96 -4.59
C ALA A 52 14.52 -2.30 -5.89
N ASP A 53 15.18 -1.15 -5.78
CA ASP A 53 15.82 -0.44 -6.91
C ASP A 53 17.14 -1.11 -7.31
N SER A 54 17.94 -1.54 -6.34
CA SER A 54 19.25 -2.13 -6.58
C SER A 54 19.17 -3.60 -7.04
N ASN A 55 18.14 -4.32 -6.57
CA ASN A 55 17.91 -5.72 -6.93
C ASN A 55 16.39 -6.03 -6.98
N PRO A 56 15.75 -5.91 -8.16
CA PRO A 56 14.32 -6.15 -8.32
C PRO A 56 13.85 -7.54 -7.86
N ASP A 57 14.73 -8.55 -7.87
CA ASP A 57 14.40 -9.92 -7.48
C ASP A 57 14.34 -10.10 -5.95
N GLN A 58 14.83 -9.12 -5.18
CA GLN A 58 14.72 -9.08 -3.71
C GLN A 58 13.51 -8.30 -3.21
N ARG A 59 12.60 -7.91 -4.11
CA ARG A 59 11.34 -7.26 -3.70
C ARG A 59 10.53 -8.22 -2.85
N THR A 60 10.32 -7.85 -1.59
CA THR A 60 9.38 -8.57 -0.72
C THR A 60 7.96 -8.30 -1.19
N PRO A 61 7.13 -9.33 -1.45
CA PRO A 61 5.73 -9.15 -1.74
C PRO A 61 5.01 -8.38 -0.62
N ALA A 62 4.10 -7.48 -0.99
CA ALA A 62 3.35 -6.67 -0.02
C ALA A 62 2.60 -7.51 1.02
N MET A 63 2.12 -8.70 0.63
CA MET A 63 1.47 -9.64 1.54
C MET A 63 2.39 -10.10 2.68
N ASP A 64 3.65 -10.38 2.37
CA ASP A 64 4.63 -10.84 3.37
C ASP A 64 4.99 -9.71 4.34
N VAL A 65 5.08 -8.48 3.82
CA VAL A 65 5.26 -7.27 4.64
C VAL A 65 4.10 -7.06 5.61
N PHE A 66 2.84 -7.18 5.15
CA PHE A 66 1.67 -7.03 6.02
C PHE A 66 1.62 -8.11 7.10
N ASN A 67 1.97 -9.35 6.76
CA ASN A 67 2.03 -10.45 7.73
C ASN A 67 3.09 -10.22 8.82
N GLU A 68 4.22 -9.60 8.47
CA GLU A 68 5.28 -9.25 9.41
C GLU A 68 4.85 -8.12 10.35
N LEU A 69 4.21 -7.07 9.80
CA LEU A 69 3.73 -5.92 10.59
C LEU A 69 2.56 -6.30 11.52
N GLY A 70 1.64 -7.15 11.08
CA GLY A 70 0.50 -7.61 11.88
C GLY A 70 0.87 -8.57 13.02
N ARG A 71 2.09 -9.14 13.02
CA ARG A 71 2.61 -9.99 14.11
C ARG A 71 3.38 -9.21 15.18
N ASN A 72 3.83 -7.99 14.85
CA ASN A 72 4.65 -7.14 15.71
C ASN A 72 3.90 -5.90 16.24
N GLY A 73 2.59 -5.80 15.98
CA GLY A 73 1.70 -4.73 16.42
C GLY A 73 0.83 -5.11 17.61
#